data_AF-A0A3D2QP00-F1
#
_entry.id   AF-A0A3D2QP00-F1
#
_cell.length_a   1.000
_cell.length_b   1.000
_cell.length_c   1.000
_cell.angle_alpha   90.00
_cell.angle_beta   90.00
_cell.angle_gamma   90.00
#
_symmetry.space_group_name_H-M   'P 1'
#
loop_
_entity.id
_entity.type
_entity.pdbx_description
1 polymer ?
#
loop_
_entity_poly.entity_id
_entity_poly.type
_entity_poly.pdbx_seq_one_letter_code
_entity_poly.pdbx_strand_id
1 'polypeptide(L)'
;VPYTLLMPIIMVLCVVGSFSLNNALYDVTVALGFGVLGFFLKRWGYPGAPLVLGIILGPMAEENLNRALLVSNNSWSVLVQRPISLTFLILATISIGISVYSARKKEA
;
A
#
# COMPACT_ATOMS: atom_id res chain seq x y z
N VAL A 1 22.86 20.54 -3.78
CA VAL A 1 22.52 20.41 -5.21
C VAL A 1 21.11 20.92 -5.44
N PRO A 2 20.84 21.73 -6.48
CA PRO A 2 19.52 22.31 -6.73
C PRO A 2 18.50 21.19 -7.04
N TYR A 3 17.47 21.06 -6.20
CA TYR A 3 16.41 20.05 -6.34
C TYR A 3 15.67 20.14 -7.69
N THR A 4 15.63 21.33 -8.29
CA THR A 4 15.01 21.61 -9.59
C THR A 4 15.65 20.83 -10.74
N LEU A 5 16.94 20.48 -10.65
CA LEU A 5 17.64 19.68 -11.68
C LEU A 5 17.62 18.18 -11.36
N LEU A 6 17.56 17.80 -10.08
CA LEU A 6 17.58 16.40 -9.65
C LEU A 6 16.31 15.66 -10.07
N MET A 7 15.14 16.28 -9.88
CA MET A 7 13.84 15.69 -10.18
C MET A 7 13.65 15.26 -11.65
N PRO A 8 13.92 16.10 -12.67
CA PRO A 8 13.76 15.70 -14.07
C PRO A 8 14.76 14.60 -14.47
N ILE A 9 15.99 14.63 -13.97
CA ILE A 9 16.98 13.57 -14.23
C ILE A 9 16.51 12.23 -13.65
N ILE A 10 16.01 12.22 -12.41
CA ILE A 10 15.47 11.01 -11.77
C ILE A 10 14.26 10.49 -12.57
N MET A 11 13.37 11.37 -13.03
CA MET A 11 12.19 10.95 -13.80
C MET A 11 12.59 10.28 -15.12
N VAL A 12 13.54 10.87 -15.86
CA VAL A 12 14.05 10.27 -17.11
C VAL A 12 14.70 8.91 -16.84
N LEU A 13 15.51 8.80 -15.78
CA LEU A 13 16.13 7.54 -15.39
C LEU A 13 15.10 6.47 -14.99
N CYS A 14 14.03 6.84 -14.29
CA CYS A 14 12.94 5.92 -13.94
C CYS A 14 12.19 5.41 -15.19
N VAL A 15 11.93 6.27 -16.17
CA VAL A 15 11.26 5.90 -17.43
C VAL A 15 12.14 4.94 -18.24
N VAL A 16 13.43 5.25 -18.40
CA VAL A 16 14.39 4.39 -19.10
C VAL A 16 14.58 3.06 -18.37
N GLY A 17 14.71 3.09 -17.04
CA GLY A 17 14.83 1.88 -16.21
C GLY A 17 13.60 0.97 -16.31
N SER A 18 12.40 1.53 -16.29
CA SER A 18 11.16 0.76 -16.46
C SER A 18 11.03 0.15 -17.86
N PHE A 19 11.49 0.85 -18.90
CA PHE A 19 11.49 0.32 -20.26
C PHE A 19 12.49 -0.82 -20.43
N SER A 20 13.65 -0.76 -19.76
CA SER A 20 14.72 -1.74 -19.91
C SER A 20 14.42 -3.15 -19.37
N LEU A 21 13.42 -3.30 -18.49
CA LEU A 21 13.15 -4.59 -17.83
C LEU A 21 12.46 -5.60 -18.75
N ASN A 22 11.40 -5.20 -19.46
CA ASN A 22 10.67 -6.07 -20.38
C ASN A 22 10.58 -5.54 -21.81
N ASN A 23 11.26 -4.42 -22.13
CA ASN A 23 11.16 -3.74 -23.42
C ASN A 23 9.70 -3.46 -23.86
N ALA A 24 8.82 -3.31 -22.87
CA ALA A 24 7.38 -3.17 -23.05
C ALA A 24 6.95 -1.73 -22.70
N LEU A 25 6.24 -1.08 -23.61
CA LEU A 25 5.61 0.23 -23.35
C LEU A 25 4.56 0.17 -22.23
N TYR A 26 4.05 -1.04 -21.95
CA TYR A 26 3.12 -1.28 -20.85
C TYR A 26 3.74 -0.95 -19.48
N ASP A 27 4.96 -1.42 -19.21
CA ASP A 27 5.65 -1.18 -17.93
C ASP A 27 5.88 0.31 -17.70
N VAL A 28 6.25 1.05 -18.76
CA VAL A 28 6.42 2.51 -18.72
C VAL A 28 5.11 3.22 -18.39
N THR A 29 4.00 2.76 -18.98
CA THR A 29 2.67 3.33 -18.73
C THR A 29 2.22 3.08 -17.29
N VAL A 30 2.47 1.89 -16.75
CA VAL A 30 2.19 1.55 -15.35
C VAL A 30 3.08 2.37 -14.41
N ALA A 31 4.38 2.49 -14.69
CA ALA A 31 5.31 3.29 -13.91
C ALA A 31 4.92 4.77 -13.88
N LEU A 32 4.53 5.35 -15.02
CA LEU A 32 4.00 6.72 -15.09
C LEU A 32 2.67 6.86 -14.34
N GLY A 33 1.76 5.88 -14.47
CA GLY A 33 0.49 5.86 -13.74
C GLY A 33 0.69 5.87 -12.22
N PHE A 34 1.56 5.00 -11.70
CA PHE A 34 1.93 4.98 -10.28
C PHE A 34 2.72 6.22 -9.85
N GLY A 35 3.54 6.81 -10.73
CA GLY A 35 4.22 8.07 -10.48
C GLY A 35 3.26 9.25 -10.30
N VAL A 36 2.23 9.34 -11.14
CA VAL A 36 1.15 10.34 -11.00
C VAL A 36 0.35 10.10 -9.72
N LEU A 37 -0.02 8.85 -9.43
CA LEU A 37 -0.66 8.47 -8.16
C LEU A 37 0.17 8.90 -6.95
N GLY A 38 1.47 8.62 -6.95
CA GLY A 38 2.40 9.03 -5.90
C GLY A 38 2.51 10.55 -5.75
N PHE A 39 2.40 11.31 -6.85
CA PHE A 39 2.35 12.77 -6.80
C PHE A 39 1.07 13.27 -6.12
N PHE A 40 -0.09 12.69 -6.42
CA PHE A 40 -1.34 13.00 -5.72
C PHE A 40 -1.29 12.65 -4.23
N LEU A 41 -0.75 11.48 -3.90
CA LEU A 41 -0.59 11.03 -2.51
C LEU A 41 0.31 11.98 -1.71
N LYS A 42 1.40 12.45 -2.33
CA LYS A 42 2.28 13.47 -1.74
C LYS A 42 1.59 14.83 -1.61
N ARG A 43 0.73 15.20 -2.56
CA ARG A 43 -0.08 16.44 -2.52
C ARG A 43 -1.06 16.43 -1.36
N TRP A 44 -1.60 15.27 -1.00
CA TRP A 44 -2.52 15.06 0.14
C TRP A 44 -1.80 14.71 1.46
N GLY A 45 -0.51 15.03 1.58
CA GLY A 45 0.20 14.90 2.86
C GLY A 45 0.39 13.46 3.35
N TYR A 46 0.09 12.44 2.54
CA TYR A 46 0.29 11.05 2.96
C TYR A 46 1.79 10.77 3.09
N PRO A 47 2.26 10.34 4.27
CA PRO A 47 3.67 10.00 4.45
C PRO A 47 4.00 8.75 3.64
N GLY A 48 5.12 8.80 2.91
CA GLY A 48 5.53 7.68 2.04
C GLY A 48 5.84 6.38 2.80
N ALA A 49 6.27 6.49 4.06
CA ALA A 49 6.61 5.34 4.91
C ALA A 49 5.45 4.34 5.11
N PRO A 50 4.25 4.74 5.58
CA PRO A 50 3.12 3.81 5.71
C PRO A 50 2.62 3.26 4.37
N LEU A 51 2.82 3.99 3.27
CA LEU A 51 2.46 3.51 1.93
C LEU A 51 3.33 2.32 1.51
N VAL A 52 4.63 2.43 1.73
CA VAL A 52 5.58 1.33 1.50
C VAL A 52 5.30 0.16 2.44
N LEU A 53 5.04 0.43 3.73
CA LEU A 53 4.68 -0.61 4.70
C LEU A 53 3.40 -1.35 4.28
N GLY A 54 2.37 -0.65 3.82
CA GLY A 54 1.14 -1.27 3.32
C GLY A 54 1.38 -2.18 2.11
N ILE A 55 2.22 -1.76 1.17
CA ILE A 55 2.60 -2.56 0.00
C ILE A 55 3.33 -3.84 0.40
N ILE A 56 4.21 -3.78 1.41
CA ILE A 56 4.98 -4.94 1.87
C ILE A 56 4.11 -5.87 2.74
N LEU A 57 3.30 -5.30 3.64
CA LEU A 57 2.47 -6.05 4.59
C LEU A 57 1.21 -6.64 3.95
N GLY A 58 0.70 -6.03 2.87
CA GLY A 58 -0.46 -6.51 2.11
C GLY A 58 -0.36 -7.98 1.71
N PRO A 59 0.65 -8.41 0.93
CA PRO A 59 0.78 -9.80 0.52
C PRO A 59 0.96 -10.75 1.71
N MET A 60 1.69 -10.32 2.76
CA MET A 60 1.82 -11.12 3.98
C MET A 60 0.46 -11.30 4.68
N ALA A 61 -0.37 -10.26 4.72
CA ALA A 61 -1.69 -10.32 5.32
C ALA A 61 -2.62 -11.25 4.52
N GLU A 62 -2.63 -11.15 3.19
CA GLU A 62 -3.41 -12.03 2.31
C GLU A 62 -2.98 -13.49 2.43
N GLU A 63 -1.67 -13.76 2.47
CA GLU A 63 -1.16 -15.12 2.62
C GLU A 63 -1.54 -15.73 3.97
N ASN A 64 -1.43 -14.96 5.07
CA ASN A 64 -1.85 -15.42 6.39
C ASN A 64 -3.37 -15.62 6.47
N LEU A 65 -4.17 -14.76 5.83
CA LEU A 65 -5.62 -14.92 5.74
C LEU A 65 -5.97 -16.21 4.96
N ASN A 66 -5.32 -16.45 3.82
CA ASN A 66 -5.53 -17.64 3.02
C ASN A 66 -5.14 -18.91 3.78
N ARG A 67 -3.96 -18.91 4.44
CA ARG A 67 -3.54 -20.01 5.33
C ARG A 67 -4.56 -20.28 6.42
N ALA A 68 -5.10 -19.23 7.07
CA ALA A 68 -6.12 -19.38 8.10
C ALA A 68 -7.43 -19.99 7.56
N LEU A 69 -7.85 -19.60 6.35
CA LEU A 69 -9.05 -20.14 5.69
C LEU A 69 -8.88 -21.59 5.24
N LEU A 70 -7.70 -21.95 4.70
CA LEU A 70 -7.37 -23.33 4.30
C LEU A 70 -7.38 -24.28 5.49
N VAL A 71 -6.77 -23.90 6.62
CA VAL A 71 -6.79 -24.68 7.87
C VAL A 71 -8.22 -24.81 8.43
N SER A 72 -9.09 -23.87 8.08
CA SER A 72 -10.48 -23.78 8.55
C SER A 72 -11.50 -24.40 7.59
N ASN A 73 -11.07 -25.21 6.62
CA ASN A 73 -11.95 -25.81 5.58
C ASN A 73 -12.83 -24.77 4.86
N ASN A 74 -12.27 -23.60 4.54
CA ASN A 74 -12.94 -22.54 3.80
C ASN A 74 -14.17 -21.92 4.49
N SER A 75 -14.30 -22.11 5.80
CA SER A 75 -15.40 -21.56 6.61
C SER A 75 -15.05 -20.13 7.04
N TRP A 76 -15.62 -19.12 6.37
CA TRP A 76 -15.51 -17.71 6.77
C TRP A 76 -16.04 -17.45 8.20
N SER A 77 -16.87 -18.36 8.71
CA SER A 77 -17.36 -18.36 10.07
C SER A 77 -16.27 -18.48 11.12
N VAL A 78 -15.07 -19.04 10.82
CA VAL A 78 -14.00 -19.19 11.82
C VAL A 78 -13.44 -17.84 12.31
N LEU A 79 -13.46 -16.81 11.46
CA LEU A 79 -13.04 -15.46 11.84
C LEU A 79 -13.96 -14.85 12.92
N VAL A 80 -15.22 -15.31 12.97
CA VAL A 80 -16.25 -14.84 13.92
C VAL A 80 -16.41 -15.81 15.10
N GLN A 81 -16.31 -17.12 14.86
CA GLN A 81 -16.46 -18.16 15.89
C GLN A 81 -15.25 -18.27 16.81
N ARG A 82 -14.03 -17.89 16.37
CA ARG A 82 -12.86 -17.88 17.25
C ARG A 82 -12.78 -16.53 17.99
N PRO A 83 -13.01 -16.51 19.32
CA PRO A 83 -13.06 -15.27 20.10
C PRO A 83 -11.75 -14.47 20.05
N ILE A 84 -10.60 -15.13 19.87
CA ILE A 84 -9.29 -14.48 19.70
C ILE A 84 -9.19 -13.74 18.36
N SER A 85 -9.61 -14.36 17.26
CA SER A 85 -9.63 -13.72 15.93
C SER A 85 -10.61 -12.56 15.88
N LEU A 86 -11.79 -12.72 16.47
CA LEU A 86 -12.79 -11.66 16.57
C LEU A 86 -12.24 -10.45 17.33
N THR A 87 -11.58 -10.67 18.48
CA THR A 87 -11.01 -9.59 19.29
C THR A 87 -9.92 -8.85 18.52
N PHE A 88 -9.04 -9.57 17.81
CA PHE A 88 -7.98 -8.95 17.01
C PHE A 88 -8.53 -8.21 15.79
N LEU A 89 -9.60 -8.70 15.18
CA LEU A 89 -10.29 -8.03 14.07
C LEU A 89 -10.97 -6.75 14.54
N ILE A 90 -11.66 -6.78 15.68
CA ILE A 90 -12.26 -5.60 16.32
C ILE A 90 -11.17 -4.56 16.62
N LEU A 91 -10.08 -4.97 17.27
CA LEU A 91 -8.92 -4.09 17.54
C LEU A 91 -8.32 -3.51 16.27
N ALA A 92 -8.17 -4.31 15.21
CA ALA A 92 -7.68 -3.85 13.92
C ALA A 92 -8.63 -2.81 13.29
N THR A 93 -9.94 -3.06 13.29
CA THR A 93 -10.93 -2.10 12.79
C THR A 93 -10.98 -0.81 13.61
N ILE A 94 -10.84 -0.89 14.94
CA ILE A 94 -10.76 0.29 15.81
C ILE A 94 -9.47 1.05 15.55
N SER A 95 -8.33 0.36 15.44
CA SER A 95 -7.02 0.98 15.14
C SER A 95 -7.03 1.67 13.77
N ILE A 96 -7.60 1.05 12.75
CA ILE A 96 -7.80 1.66 11.42
C ILE A 96 -8.75 2.85 11.54
N GLY A 97 -9.87 2.72 12.25
CA GLY A 97 -10.83 3.82 12.45
C GLY A 97 -10.20 5.03 13.15
N ILE A 98 -9.39 4.81 14.19
CA ILE A 98 -8.64 5.84 14.90
C ILE A 98 -7.54 6.43 14.00
N SER A 99 -6.81 5.60 13.26
CA SER A 99 -5.76 6.05 12.34
C SER A 99 -6.33 6.90 11.21
N VAL A 100 -7.46 6.51 10.62
CA VAL A 100 -8.18 7.28 9.59
C VAL A 100 -8.73 8.59 10.16
N TYR A 101 -9.31 8.57 11.36
CA TYR A 101 -9.84 9.78 12.00
C TYR A 101 -8.71 10.74 12.43
N SER A 102 -7.60 10.21 12.93
CA SER A 102 -6.40 10.97 13.32
C SER A 102 -5.65 11.53 12.11
N ALA A 103 -5.57 10.76 11.01
CA ALA A 103 -5.02 11.23 9.75
C ALA A 103 -5.83 12.41 9.20
N ARG A 104 -7.17 12.34 9.29
CA ARG A 104 -8.06 13.46 8.92
C ARG A 104 -7.93 14.69 9.84
N LYS A 105 -7.65 14.50 11.13
CA LYS A 105 -7.50 15.60 12.09
C LYS A 105 -6.16 16.33 11.98
N LYS A 106 -5.13 15.69 11.42
CA LYS A 106 -3.81 16.32 11.22
C LYS A 106 -3.78 17.28 10.01
N GLU A 107 -4.85 17.32 9.24
CA GLU A 107 -5.02 18.20 8.08
C GLU A 107 -6.03 19.35 8.31
N ALA A 108 -6.56 19.51 9.53
CA ALA A 108 -7.45 20.61 9.93
C ALA A 108 -6.76 21.62 10.86
#